data_AF-A0A6C0L9Y3-F1
#
_entry.id   AF-A0A6C0L9Y3-F1
#
_cell.length_a   1.000
_cell.length_b   1.000
_cell.length_c   1.000
_cell.angle_alpha   90.00
_cell.angle_beta   90.00
_cell.angle_gamma   90.00
#
_symmetry.space_group_name_H-M   'P 1'
#
loop_
_entity.id
_entity.type
_entity.pdbx_description
1 polymer ?
#
loop_
_entity_poly.entity_id
_entity_poly.type
_entity_poly.pdbx_seq_one_letter_code
_entity_poly.pdbx_strand_id
1 'polypeptide(L)'
;MDACLNQSIGITLPVWNTYSRVPKIPGYTNISTKIPILERLLGTLPATEGQLQSDEFFGRVHSFDGSGECIVETASKKKKHAYCKVTHILDPTRKIQGYYDDAEKGAERAEIKRSYTTNQAYVDFLANYLLGQLRERDISPHFCMFYGGFQGIADTYRYNITESFESYRHYKRFWEKKESGLFSLYITHDGETIDEDSTMRSAMHTRSFSYSSKKTDSSHVSLLEYAGADTCLDELESVSSFPTNSSDSETDSYDSDEESTHVFSEFKKFPTMLIFQEKMDGIMDKELDEVEDGFEEKWTAWTFQVIAALCVAQGVFGLTHNDLHTNNILYSKTDIEFLYYTMRDGSVWKVPTYGRILRIIDFGRSVFRIGESWYVSDDFAKGGDAQAQYSFGEFKVGDTPDIYPNPSFDLCRYAVSVIEALFTNVPDDKEDGAVLSEEGSWIVRETVSPLWNLLWTWLVDSEGKNVLREEDGMERYPNFDLYERIATHIMNAKPQDQVKKDIFKGYAISRTEVPEKEKVYSLFC
;
A
#
# COMPACT_ATOMS: atom_id res chain seq x y z
N MET A 1 -19.42 12.13 6.66
CA MET A 1 -18.10 12.24 6.02
C MET A 1 -17.33 13.37 6.68
N ASP A 2 -16.06 13.13 7.04
CA ASP A 2 -15.22 14.13 7.72
C ASP A 2 -14.95 15.36 6.83
N ALA A 3 -14.85 16.55 7.42
CA ALA A 3 -14.56 17.78 6.68
C ALA A 3 -13.20 17.74 5.96
N CYS A 4 -12.22 16.98 6.48
CA CYS A 4 -10.90 16.82 5.87
C CYS A 4 -10.98 16.20 4.46
N LEU A 5 -11.95 15.31 4.25
CA LEU A 5 -12.15 14.61 2.96
C LEU A 5 -13.03 15.41 1.98
N ASN A 6 -13.69 16.45 2.47
CA ASN A 6 -14.63 17.26 1.71
C ASN A 6 -14.00 18.50 1.06
N GLN A 7 -12.69 18.72 1.22
CA GLN A 7 -12.02 19.86 0.62
C GLN A 7 -12.13 19.82 -0.91
N SER A 8 -12.74 20.85 -1.50
CA SER A 8 -12.85 21.01 -2.95
C SER A 8 -11.78 21.97 -3.44
N ILE A 9 -10.64 21.42 -3.84
CA ILE A 9 -9.65 22.20 -4.61
C ILE A 9 -10.13 22.21 -6.06
N GLY A 10 -10.15 23.40 -6.68
CA GLY A 10 -10.43 23.53 -8.11
C GLY A 10 -9.33 22.83 -8.90
N ILE A 11 -9.62 21.65 -9.44
CA ILE A 11 -8.68 20.89 -10.25
C ILE A 11 -8.97 21.22 -11.72
N THR A 12 -7.96 21.73 -12.42
CA THR A 12 -8.01 21.80 -13.89
C THR A 12 -7.63 20.43 -14.43
N LEU A 13 -8.49 19.83 -15.25
CA LEU A 13 -8.20 18.54 -15.84
C LEU A 13 -6.91 18.60 -16.68
N PRO A 14 -6.03 17.60 -16.56
CA PRO A 14 -4.78 17.59 -17.31
C PRO A 14 -5.04 17.43 -18.80
N VAL A 15 -4.20 18.07 -19.61
CA VAL A 15 -4.22 17.91 -21.07
C VAL A 15 -3.70 16.52 -21.44
N TRP A 16 -4.32 15.88 -22.43
CA TRP A 16 -3.83 14.64 -23.03
C TRP A 16 -2.82 14.94 -24.13
N ASN A 17 -1.58 14.49 -23.95
CA ASN A 17 -0.51 14.65 -24.93
C ASN A 17 -0.32 13.36 -25.72
N THR A 18 -0.46 13.44 -27.04
CA THR A 18 -0.45 12.27 -27.90
C THR A 18 0.96 11.79 -28.23
N TYR A 19 1.13 10.46 -28.23
CA TYR A 19 2.34 9.83 -28.72
C TYR A 19 2.32 9.78 -30.25
N SER A 20 3.43 10.17 -30.87
CA SER A 20 3.66 9.88 -32.30
C SER A 20 3.80 8.37 -32.55
N ARG A 21 4.35 7.65 -31.57
CA ARG A 21 4.44 6.20 -31.52
C ARG A 21 4.49 5.74 -30.07
N VAL A 22 3.71 4.72 -29.72
CA VAL A 22 3.76 4.11 -28.39
C VAL A 22 5.18 3.61 -28.10
N PRO A 23 5.75 3.92 -26.92
CA PRO A 23 7.05 3.40 -26.53
C PRO A 23 7.10 1.87 -26.56
N LYS A 24 8.23 1.33 -27.03
CA LYS A 24 8.51 -0.10 -26.93
C LYS A 24 9.08 -0.40 -25.55
N ILE A 25 8.56 -1.43 -24.90
CA ILE A 25 9.03 -1.90 -23.59
C ILE A 25 9.48 -3.35 -23.75
N PRO A 26 10.77 -3.67 -23.53
CA PRO A 26 11.28 -5.04 -23.66
C PRO A 26 10.54 -6.03 -22.74
N GLY A 27 10.18 -7.21 -23.25
CA GLY A 27 9.46 -8.25 -22.48
C GLY A 27 7.94 -8.03 -22.39
N TYR A 28 7.41 -7.01 -23.07
CA TYR A 28 5.98 -6.70 -23.06
C TYR A 28 5.46 -6.44 -24.47
N THR A 29 4.24 -6.90 -24.72
CA THR A 29 3.50 -6.71 -25.98
C THR A 29 2.19 -5.97 -25.72
N ASN A 30 1.53 -5.51 -26.80
CA ASN A 30 0.26 -4.78 -26.73
C ASN A 30 0.27 -3.58 -25.76
N ILE A 31 1.40 -2.85 -25.71
CA ILE A 31 1.51 -1.65 -24.88
C ILE A 31 0.45 -0.64 -25.29
N SER A 32 -0.31 -0.16 -24.31
CA SER A 32 -1.30 0.90 -24.48
C SER A 32 -1.35 1.80 -23.24
N THR A 33 -1.71 3.05 -23.48
CA THR A 33 -1.88 4.12 -22.49
C THR A 33 -3.37 4.41 -22.23
N LYS A 34 -4.25 3.74 -22.96
CA LYS A 34 -5.71 3.86 -22.83
C LYS A 34 -6.18 3.05 -21.64
N ILE A 35 -5.93 3.56 -20.44
CA ILE A 35 -6.23 2.88 -19.19
C ILE A 35 -7.67 3.21 -18.78
N PRO A 36 -8.56 2.21 -18.52
CA PRO A 36 -9.99 2.43 -18.28
C PRO A 36 -10.34 3.51 -17.26
N ILE A 37 -9.58 3.63 -16.15
CA ILE A 37 -9.81 4.66 -15.13
C ILE A 37 -9.79 6.10 -15.69
N LEU A 38 -9.10 6.34 -16.80
CA LEU A 38 -9.04 7.65 -17.45
C LEU A 38 -10.38 8.09 -18.04
N GLU A 39 -11.29 7.16 -18.37
CA GLU A 39 -12.64 7.50 -18.79
C GLU A 39 -13.39 8.24 -17.67
N ARG A 40 -13.23 7.80 -16.42
CA ARG A 40 -13.80 8.45 -15.24
C ARG A 40 -13.18 9.84 -15.00
N LEU A 41 -11.88 9.98 -15.24
CA LEU A 41 -11.16 11.25 -15.06
C LEU A 41 -11.46 12.30 -16.14
N LEU A 42 -11.43 11.88 -17.40
CA LEU A 42 -11.50 12.78 -18.56
C LEU A 42 -12.93 12.84 -19.17
N GLY A 43 -13.86 12.04 -18.65
CA GLY A 43 -15.22 11.88 -19.16
C GLY A 43 -15.33 10.99 -20.40
N THR A 44 -14.22 10.73 -21.09
CA THR A 44 -14.13 9.78 -22.21
C THR A 44 -12.75 9.16 -22.24
N LEU A 45 -12.65 7.89 -22.65
CA LEU A 45 -11.35 7.26 -22.85
C LEU A 45 -10.62 7.93 -24.05
N PRO A 46 -9.31 8.25 -23.93
CA PRO A 46 -8.58 8.87 -25.03
C PRO A 46 -8.62 8.05 -26.33
N ALA A 47 -8.97 8.72 -27.44
CA ALA A 47 -9.04 8.07 -28.75
C ALA A 47 -7.65 7.65 -29.30
N THR A 48 -6.60 8.34 -28.85
CA THR A 48 -5.22 8.16 -29.30
C THR A 48 -4.33 7.80 -28.12
N GLU A 49 -3.24 7.10 -28.42
CA GLU A 49 -2.22 6.80 -27.42
C GLU A 49 -1.49 8.08 -27.00
N GLY A 50 -1.17 8.21 -25.72
CA GLY A 50 -0.65 9.44 -25.15
C GLY A 50 -0.39 9.31 -23.65
N GLN A 51 -0.23 10.44 -22.98
CA GLN A 51 -0.11 10.49 -21.53
C GLN A 51 -0.70 11.80 -21.03
N LEU A 52 -1.21 11.80 -19.80
CA LEU A 52 -1.57 13.02 -19.11
C LEU A 52 -0.35 13.96 -19.02
N GLN A 53 -0.57 15.27 -19.16
CA GLN A 53 0.48 16.29 -19.13
C GLN A 53 1.41 16.10 -17.93
N SER A 54 2.71 16.08 -18.21
CA SER A 54 3.82 16.10 -17.27
C SER A 54 5.05 16.73 -17.94
N ASP A 55 5.83 17.48 -17.18
CA ASP A 55 7.10 18.09 -17.60
C ASP A 55 8.15 17.03 -17.97
N GLU A 56 8.04 15.84 -17.40
CA GLU A 56 8.94 14.69 -17.65
C GLU A 56 8.23 13.60 -18.48
N PHE A 57 7.45 14.02 -19.49
CA PHE A 57 6.74 13.14 -20.42
C PHE A 57 7.60 11.99 -20.94
N PHE A 58 7.14 10.74 -20.78
CA PHE A 58 7.92 9.56 -21.13
C PHE A 58 8.28 9.54 -22.61
N GLY A 59 9.52 9.20 -22.95
CA GLY A 59 9.97 9.02 -24.33
C GLY A 59 10.19 7.55 -24.66
N ARG A 60 11.16 6.94 -23.98
CA ARG A 60 11.51 5.51 -24.13
C ARG A 60 12.21 4.98 -22.88
N VAL A 61 12.29 3.66 -22.78
CA VAL A 61 13.12 2.98 -21.78
C VAL A 61 14.41 2.45 -22.43
N HIS A 62 15.54 2.59 -21.72
CA HIS A 62 16.88 2.18 -22.18
C HIS A 62 17.33 0.86 -21.54
N SER A 63 17.15 0.72 -20.23
CA SER A 63 17.44 -0.49 -19.47
C SER A 63 16.22 -0.84 -18.63
N PHE A 64 15.78 -2.09 -18.72
CA PHE A 64 14.57 -2.57 -18.09
C PHE A 64 14.57 -4.10 -18.04
N ASP A 65 14.34 -4.64 -16.86
CA ASP A 65 14.28 -6.08 -16.60
C ASP A 65 13.05 -6.43 -15.75
N GLY A 66 11.90 -5.86 -16.12
CA GLY A 66 10.66 -6.03 -15.37
C GLY A 66 10.53 -5.06 -14.18
N SER A 67 9.93 -5.53 -13.09
CA SER A 67 9.71 -4.70 -11.90
C SER A 67 11.05 -4.40 -11.23
N GLY A 68 11.40 -3.12 -11.09
CA GLY A 68 12.69 -2.73 -10.53
C GLY A 68 13.30 -1.46 -11.12
N GLU A 69 14.59 -1.26 -10.85
CA GLU A 69 15.35 -0.13 -11.36
C GLU A 69 15.43 -0.13 -12.89
N CYS A 70 15.28 1.05 -13.48
CA CYS A 70 15.35 1.24 -14.92
C CYS A 70 15.91 2.63 -15.28
N ILE A 71 16.25 2.82 -16.56
CA ILE A 71 16.63 4.12 -17.10
C ILE A 71 15.60 4.52 -18.14
N VAL A 72 14.90 5.63 -17.88
CA VAL A 72 13.94 6.22 -18.82
C VAL A 72 14.54 7.47 -19.46
N GLU A 73 14.18 7.73 -20.71
CA GLU A 73 14.46 8.96 -21.42
C GLU A 73 13.15 9.69 -21.65
N THR A 74 13.06 10.95 -21.21
CA THR A 74 11.87 11.78 -21.40
C THR A 74 11.82 12.33 -22.82
N ALA A 75 10.68 12.85 -23.28
CA ALA A 75 10.54 13.43 -24.61
C ALA A 75 11.49 14.62 -24.86
N SER A 76 11.94 15.28 -23.79
CA SER A 76 12.99 16.30 -23.84
C SER A 76 14.42 15.73 -23.98
N LYS A 77 14.56 14.42 -24.20
CA LYS A 77 15.82 13.65 -24.31
C LYS A 77 16.68 13.67 -23.05
N LYS A 78 16.09 13.87 -21.88
CA LYS A 78 16.77 13.75 -20.59
C LYS A 78 16.67 12.31 -20.09
N LYS A 79 17.80 11.73 -19.71
CA LYS A 79 17.83 10.42 -19.03
C LYS A 79 17.54 10.61 -17.55
N LYS A 80 16.74 9.71 -16.98
CA LYS A 80 16.35 9.69 -15.56
C LYS A 80 16.54 8.28 -15.01
N HIS A 81 17.07 8.23 -13.80
CA HIS A 81 17.04 7.00 -13.01
C HIS A 81 15.62 6.83 -12.48
N ALA A 82 15.03 5.70 -12.81
CA ALA A 82 13.64 5.42 -12.53
C ALA A 82 13.49 4.04 -11.88
N TYR A 83 12.31 3.81 -11.35
CA TYR A 83 11.85 2.52 -10.89
C TYR A 83 10.54 2.21 -11.63
N CYS A 84 10.44 1.02 -12.19
CA CYS A 84 9.20 0.54 -12.78
C CYS A 84 8.52 -0.41 -11.80
N LYS A 85 7.35 -0.03 -11.29
CA LYS A 85 6.45 -0.97 -10.60
C LYS A 85 5.61 -1.69 -11.65
N VAL A 86 5.62 -3.02 -11.61
CA VAL A 86 4.76 -3.86 -12.46
C VAL A 86 3.68 -4.48 -11.58
N THR A 87 2.43 -4.11 -11.83
CA THR A 87 1.26 -4.59 -11.09
C THR A 87 0.40 -5.45 -12.01
N HIS A 88 -0.21 -6.51 -11.51
CA HIS A 88 -1.11 -7.33 -12.29
C HIS A 88 -2.48 -6.67 -12.51
N ILE A 89 -3.10 -6.88 -13.68
CA ILE A 89 -4.48 -6.42 -13.93
C ILE A 89 -5.48 -7.52 -13.57
N LEU A 90 -5.11 -8.78 -13.80
CA LEU A 90 -5.87 -9.96 -13.37
C LEU A 90 -5.26 -10.51 -12.09
N ASP A 91 -6.12 -10.95 -11.17
CA ASP A 91 -5.72 -11.55 -9.89
C ASP A 91 -4.95 -12.88 -10.13
N PRO A 92 -3.67 -12.98 -9.72
CA PRO A 92 -2.85 -14.18 -9.90
C PRO A 92 -3.35 -15.38 -9.10
N THR A 93 -3.92 -15.16 -7.91
CA THR A 93 -4.50 -16.22 -7.08
C THR A 93 -5.71 -16.84 -7.78
N ARG A 94 -6.61 -16.02 -8.31
CA ARG A 94 -7.72 -16.49 -9.16
C ARG A 94 -7.24 -17.16 -10.44
N LYS A 95 -6.13 -16.68 -11.02
CA LYS A 95 -5.50 -17.34 -12.18
C LYS A 95 -5.01 -18.74 -11.80
N ILE A 96 -4.29 -18.91 -10.70
CA ILE A 96 -3.82 -20.22 -10.20
C ILE A 96 -4.99 -21.20 -10.03
N GLN A 97 -6.12 -20.72 -9.52
CA GLN A 97 -7.34 -21.52 -9.33
C GLN A 97 -8.04 -21.89 -10.65
N GLY A 98 -7.65 -21.28 -11.77
CA GLY A 98 -8.25 -21.46 -13.10
C GLY A 98 -9.53 -20.66 -13.31
N TYR A 99 -9.79 -19.62 -12.52
CA TYR A 99 -11.03 -18.81 -12.58
C TYR A 99 -11.22 -18.12 -13.94
N TYR A 100 -10.14 -17.60 -14.51
CA TYR A 100 -10.09 -16.91 -15.81
C TYR A 100 -9.92 -17.87 -17.00
N ASP A 101 -9.72 -19.15 -16.74
CA ASP A 101 -9.47 -20.20 -17.74
C ASP A 101 -10.61 -21.22 -17.81
N ASP A 102 -11.69 -20.93 -17.08
CA ASP A 102 -12.94 -21.64 -17.20
C ASP A 102 -13.44 -21.62 -18.66
N ALA A 103 -13.84 -22.77 -19.17
CA ALA A 103 -14.16 -22.96 -20.59
C ALA A 103 -15.39 -22.15 -21.04
N GLU A 104 -16.33 -21.87 -20.14
CA GLU A 104 -17.57 -21.16 -20.46
C GLU A 104 -17.44 -19.66 -20.18
N LYS A 105 -16.90 -19.30 -19.00
CA LYS A 105 -16.96 -17.92 -18.48
C LYS A 105 -15.59 -17.25 -18.32
N GLY A 106 -14.48 -17.97 -18.49
CA GLY A 106 -13.14 -17.49 -18.17
C GLY A 106 -12.73 -16.22 -18.93
N ALA A 107 -12.90 -16.25 -20.26
CA ALA A 107 -12.55 -15.12 -21.13
C ALA A 107 -13.41 -13.87 -20.83
N GLU A 108 -14.70 -14.06 -20.57
CA GLU A 108 -15.62 -12.99 -20.20
C GLU A 108 -15.21 -12.36 -18.86
N ARG A 109 -14.95 -13.19 -17.84
CA ARG A 109 -14.47 -12.72 -16.51
C ARG A 109 -13.18 -11.91 -16.61
N ALA A 110 -12.24 -12.36 -17.43
CA ALA A 110 -10.98 -11.65 -17.64
C ALA A 110 -11.21 -10.29 -18.33
N GLU A 111 -12.07 -10.23 -19.34
CA GLU A 111 -12.41 -8.99 -20.02
C GLU A 111 -13.12 -8.00 -19.09
N ILE A 112 -14.07 -8.49 -18.30
CA ILE A 112 -14.78 -7.68 -17.30
C ILE A 112 -13.77 -7.07 -16.31
N LYS A 113 -12.89 -7.87 -15.69
CA LYS A 113 -11.86 -7.37 -14.75
C LYS A 113 -10.91 -6.36 -15.40
N ARG A 114 -10.55 -6.54 -16.67
CA ARG A 114 -9.72 -5.58 -17.42
C ARG A 114 -10.42 -4.26 -17.68
N SER A 115 -11.74 -4.27 -17.81
CA SER A 115 -12.56 -3.09 -18.10
C SER A 115 -12.89 -2.24 -16.87
N TYR A 116 -12.73 -2.78 -15.66
CA TYR A 116 -13.04 -2.06 -14.42
C TYR A 116 -12.22 -0.78 -14.28
N THR A 117 -12.91 0.36 -14.20
CA THR A 117 -12.28 1.65 -13.88
C THR A 117 -11.76 1.70 -12.44
N THR A 118 -12.27 0.81 -11.58
CA THR A 118 -11.89 0.62 -10.18
C THR A 118 -10.77 -0.40 -9.99
N ASN A 119 -10.25 -1.04 -11.04
CA ASN A 119 -9.18 -2.02 -10.91
C ASN A 119 -8.01 -1.45 -10.10
N GLN A 120 -7.57 -2.16 -9.05
CA GLN A 120 -6.47 -1.76 -8.16
C GLN A 120 -5.25 -1.20 -8.90
N ALA A 121 -4.81 -1.86 -9.99
CA ALA A 121 -3.64 -1.45 -10.76
C ALA A 121 -3.83 -0.08 -11.44
N TYR A 122 -5.06 0.25 -11.82
CA TYR A 122 -5.39 1.52 -12.44
C TYR A 122 -5.55 2.64 -11.40
N VAL A 123 -6.07 2.32 -10.22
CA VAL A 123 -6.15 3.24 -9.08
C VAL A 123 -4.73 3.63 -8.65
N ASP A 124 -3.83 2.66 -8.51
CA ASP A 124 -2.41 2.90 -8.19
C ASP A 124 -1.74 3.81 -9.24
N PHE A 125 -1.96 3.53 -10.52
CA PHE A 125 -1.46 4.39 -11.61
C PHE A 125 -1.94 5.83 -11.49
N LEU A 126 -3.24 6.03 -11.29
CA LEU A 126 -3.79 7.38 -11.26
C LEU A 126 -3.33 8.14 -10.02
N ALA A 127 -3.27 7.48 -8.85
CA ALA A 127 -2.74 8.07 -7.63
C ALA A 127 -1.26 8.47 -7.79
N ASN A 128 -0.42 7.60 -8.36
CA ASN A 128 0.98 7.91 -8.66
C ASN A 128 1.11 9.13 -9.57
N TYR A 129 0.29 9.23 -10.61
CA TYR A 129 0.27 10.42 -11.46
C TYR A 129 -0.10 11.68 -10.65
N LEU A 130 -1.22 11.66 -9.92
CA LEU A 130 -1.75 12.83 -9.21
C LEU A 130 -0.82 13.31 -8.09
N LEU A 131 -0.25 12.40 -7.32
CA LEU A 131 0.70 12.73 -6.26
C LEU A 131 2.06 13.14 -6.83
N GLY A 132 2.48 12.51 -7.93
CA GLY A 132 3.67 12.96 -8.67
C GLY A 132 3.52 14.36 -9.26
N GLN A 133 2.30 14.76 -9.62
CA GLN A 133 2.00 16.14 -10.03
C GLN A 133 2.17 17.17 -8.90
N LEU A 134 2.06 16.77 -7.63
CA LEU A 134 2.39 17.62 -6.49
C LEU A 134 3.90 17.79 -6.33
N ARG A 135 4.66 16.73 -6.58
CA ARG A 135 6.13 16.77 -6.58
C ARG A 135 6.67 17.62 -7.74
N GLU A 136 6.14 17.41 -8.94
CA GLU A 136 6.55 18.12 -10.16
C GLU A 136 6.35 19.65 -10.04
N ARG A 137 5.25 20.07 -9.39
CA ARG A 137 4.94 21.49 -9.16
C ARG A 137 5.56 22.06 -7.88
N ASP A 138 6.42 21.30 -7.20
CA ASP A 138 7.07 21.72 -5.96
C ASP A 138 6.04 22.13 -4.87
N ILE A 139 4.92 21.40 -4.79
CA ILE A 139 3.87 21.58 -3.78
C ILE A 139 4.18 20.76 -2.53
N SER A 140 4.71 19.54 -2.72
CA SER A 140 5.17 18.67 -1.64
C SER A 140 6.39 17.87 -2.11
N PRO A 141 7.44 17.74 -1.27
CA PRO A 141 8.58 16.91 -1.59
C PRO A 141 8.32 15.41 -1.33
N HIS A 142 7.19 15.05 -0.71
CA HIS A 142 6.97 13.71 -0.14
C HIS A 142 6.28 12.70 -1.09
N PHE A 143 6.34 12.94 -2.40
CA PHE A 143 5.82 12.02 -3.41
C PHE A 143 6.85 11.82 -4.52
N CYS A 144 6.76 10.70 -5.22
CA CYS A 144 7.68 10.36 -6.31
C CYS A 144 7.34 11.15 -7.58
N MET A 145 8.36 11.55 -8.35
CA MET A 145 8.09 11.96 -9.74
C MET A 145 7.47 10.80 -10.50
N PHE A 146 6.48 11.10 -11.35
CA PHE A 146 5.84 10.13 -12.23
C PHE A 146 6.29 10.37 -13.67
N TYR A 147 6.84 9.34 -14.32
CA TYR A 147 7.33 9.45 -15.69
C TYR A 147 6.30 8.96 -16.71
N GLY A 148 5.57 7.88 -16.43
CA GLY A 148 4.57 7.35 -17.35
C GLY A 148 3.93 6.05 -16.85
N GLY A 149 2.76 5.73 -17.40
CA GLY A 149 2.00 4.53 -17.05
C GLY A 149 1.44 3.84 -18.29
N PHE A 150 1.57 2.51 -18.35
CA PHE A 150 1.20 1.73 -19.53
C PHE A 150 0.56 0.41 -19.11
N GLN A 151 -0.56 0.02 -19.71
CA GLN A 151 -0.99 -1.36 -19.69
C GLN A 151 -0.29 -2.15 -20.79
N GLY A 152 -0.05 -3.43 -20.56
CA GLY A 152 0.59 -4.32 -21.52
C GLY A 152 0.43 -5.78 -21.16
N ILE A 153 0.83 -6.64 -22.07
CA ILE A 153 0.89 -8.09 -21.86
C ILE A 153 2.35 -8.47 -21.63
N ALA A 154 2.69 -8.85 -20.39
CA ALA A 154 4.00 -9.37 -20.05
C ALA A 154 4.21 -10.73 -20.73
N ASP A 155 5.33 -10.90 -21.44
CA ASP A 155 5.68 -12.19 -22.04
C ASP A 155 5.81 -13.28 -20.96
N THR A 156 6.37 -12.90 -19.82
CA THR A 156 6.45 -13.70 -18.59
C THR A 156 6.20 -12.79 -17.38
N TYR A 157 5.30 -13.20 -16.49
CA TYR A 157 5.01 -12.50 -15.24
C TYR A 157 5.20 -13.47 -14.07
N ARG A 158 5.91 -13.04 -13.03
CA ARG A 158 6.18 -13.84 -11.84
C ARG A 158 5.46 -13.21 -10.66
N TYR A 159 4.61 -13.99 -10.01
CA TYR A 159 3.92 -13.60 -8.79
C TYR A 159 4.50 -14.38 -7.62
N ASN A 160 4.98 -13.67 -6.60
CA ASN A 160 5.56 -14.28 -5.41
C ASN A 160 4.44 -14.98 -4.62
N ILE A 161 4.62 -16.29 -4.40
CA ILE A 161 3.71 -17.12 -3.61
C ILE A 161 4.44 -17.77 -2.43
N THR A 162 5.62 -17.27 -2.05
CA THR A 162 6.51 -17.91 -1.05
C THR A 162 5.75 -18.26 0.23
N GLU A 163 5.04 -17.30 0.81
CA GLU A 163 4.27 -17.49 2.04
C GLU A 163 3.02 -18.37 1.83
N SER A 164 2.34 -18.21 0.69
CA SER A 164 1.12 -18.99 0.38
C SER A 164 1.42 -20.40 -0.15
N PHE A 165 2.67 -20.70 -0.51
CA PHE A 165 3.04 -21.94 -1.18
C PHE A 165 2.76 -23.15 -0.29
N GLU A 166 3.05 -23.05 1.01
CA GLU A 166 2.81 -24.15 1.95
C GLU A 166 1.33 -24.50 2.04
N SER A 167 0.42 -23.52 1.97
CA SER A 167 -1.01 -23.78 1.86
C SER A 167 -1.36 -24.39 0.50
N TYR A 168 -0.92 -23.76 -0.59
CA TYR A 168 -1.27 -24.14 -1.95
C TYR A 168 -0.87 -25.58 -2.31
N ARG A 169 0.32 -26.03 -1.86
CA ARG A 169 0.83 -27.38 -2.15
C ARG A 169 -0.03 -28.50 -1.59
N HIS A 170 -0.86 -28.25 -0.58
CA HIS A 170 -1.77 -29.26 -0.01
C HIS A 170 -3.03 -29.46 -0.87
N TYR A 171 -3.32 -28.57 -1.80
CA TYR A 171 -4.50 -28.67 -2.66
C TYR A 171 -4.20 -29.42 -3.96
N LYS A 172 -4.88 -30.54 -4.18
CA LYS A 172 -4.78 -31.32 -5.43
C LYS A 172 -4.98 -30.45 -6.68
N ARG A 173 -5.94 -29.52 -6.62
CA ARG A 173 -6.27 -28.61 -7.73
C ARG A 173 -5.10 -27.71 -8.13
N PHE A 174 -4.25 -27.30 -7.19
CA PHE A 174 -3.05 -26.50 -7.47
C PHE A 174 -2.11 -27.25 -8.43
N TRP A 175 -1.81 -28.51 -8.12
CA TRP A 175 -0.98 -29.37 -8.95
C TRP A 175 -1.62 -29.69 -10.29
N GLU A 176 -2.92 -29.99 -10.33
CA GLU A 176 -3.65 -30.23 -11.58
C GLU A 176 -3.57 -29.02 -12.53
N LYS A 177 -3.66 -27.79 -12.00
CA LYS A 177 -3.56 -26.57 -12.79
C LYS A 177 -2.13 -26.33 -13.27
N LYS A 178 -1.11 -26.56 -12.43
CA LYS A 178 0.31 -26.55 -12.85
C LYS A 178 0.56 -27.56 -13.98
N GLU A 179 0.12 -28.81 -13.81
CA GLU A 179 0.28 -29.89 -14.81
C GLU A 179 -0.41 -29.59 -16.14
N SER A 180 -1.54 -28.87 -16.12
CA SER A 180 -2.21 -28.40 -17.34
C SER A 180 -1.44 -27.31 -18.09
N GLY A 181 -0.35 -26.79 -17.52
CA GLY A 181 0.45 -25.70 -18.08
C GLY A 181 -0.14 -24.31 -17.85
N LEU A 182 -1.04 -24.16 -16.86
CA LEU A 182 -1.66 -22.86 -16.56
C LEU A 182 -0.65 -21.85 -15.99
N PHE A 183 0.28 -22.36 -15.19
CA PHE A 183 1.44 -21.66 -14.65
C PHE A 183 2.57 -22.67 -14.41
N SER A 184 3.80 -22.18 -14.29
CA SER A 184 4.95 -22.97 -13.82
C SER A 184 5.45 -22.42 -12.48
N LEU A 185 6.23 -23.21 -11.73
CA LEU A 185 6.91 -22.69 -10.55
C LEU A 185 8.29 -22.19 -10.95
N TYR A 186 8.70 -21.09 -10.36
CA TYR A 186 10.04 -20.55 -10.50
C TYR A 186 10.58 -20.36 -9.09
N ILE A 187 11.59 -21.14 -8.73
CA ILE A 187 12.14 -21.18 -7.38
C ILE A 187 13.55 -20.58 -7.42
N THR A 188 13.80 -19.65 -6.52
CA THR A 188 15.14 -19.10 -6.30
C THR A 188 15.58 -19.35 -4.87
N HIS A 189 16.84 -19.65 -4.68
CA HIS A 189 17.47 -19.83 -3.38
C HIS A 189 18.79 -19.08 -3.43
N ASP A 190 18.97 -18.13 -2.52
CA ASP A 190 20.12 -17.23 -2.49
C ASP A 190 20.37 -16.52 -3.83
N GLY A 191 19.27 -16.18 -4.52
CA GLY A 191 19.30 -15.53 -5.84
C GLY A 191 19.60 -16.45 -7.02
N GLU A 192 19.93 -17.73 -6.79
CA GLU A 192 20.13 -18.71 -7.85
C GLU A 192 18.86 -19.51 -8.15
N THR A 193 18.57 -19.75 -9.42
CA THR A 193 17.43 -20.60 -9.82
C THR A 193 17.72 -22.05 -9.52
N ILE A 194 16.85 -22.70 -8.75
CA ILE A 194 16.94 -24.13 -8.44
C ILE A 194 15.92 -24.91 -9.29
N ASP A 195 16.31 -26.14 -9.67
CA ASP A 195 15.43 -27.05 -10.38
C ASP A 195 14.30 -27.58 -9.47
N GLU A 196 13.06 -27.58 -9.97
CA GLU A 196 11.85 -27.86 -9.18
C GLU A 196 11.94 -29.19 -8.40
N ASP A 197 12.62 -30.18 -9.00
CA ASP A 197 12.69 -31.57 -8.54
C ASP A 197 13.62 -31.77 -7.32
N SER A 198 14.60 -30.89 -7.11
CA SER A 198 15.48 -30.94 -5.93
C SER A 198 14.79 -30.48 -4.64
N THR A 199 13.92 -29.46 -4.74
CA THR A 199 13.17 -28.87 -3.61
C THR A 199 11.96 -29.70 -3.20
N MET A 200 11.28 -30.35 -4.15
CA MET A 200 10.17 -31.28 -3.86
C MET A 200 10.60 -32.41 -2.91
N ARG A 201 11.83 -32.92 -3.04
CA ARG A 201 12.38 -33.96 -2.17
C ARG A 201 12.76 -33.46 -0.78
N SER A 202 13.25 -32.23 -0.67
CA SER A 202 13.59 -31.61 0.61
C SER A 202 12.32 -31.24 1.40
N ALA A 203 11.34 -30.63 0.74
CA ALA A 203 10.10 -30.17 1.36
C ALA A 203 9.08 -31.30 1.63
N MET A 204 9.31 -32.52 1.12
CA MET A 204 8.58 -33.74 1.50
C MET A 204 9.19 -34.46 2.72
N HIS A 205 10.42 -34.13 3.12
CA HIS A 205 11.08 -34.78 4.26
C HIS A 205 10.67 -34.20 5.63
N THR A 206 10.09 -33.00 5.67
CA THR A 206 9.46 -32.44 6.85
C THR A 206 8.00 -32.91 6.97
N ARG A 207 7.82 -33.95 7.79
CA ARG A 207 6.56 -34.61 8.22
C ARG A 207 5.92 -35.57 7.22
N SER A 208 6.38 -36.83 7.27
CA SER A 208 5.57 -37.97 6.86
C SER A 208 4.29 -38.05 7.73
N PHE A 209 3.09 -37.99 7.15
CA PHE A 209 1.87 -38.29 7.88
C PHE A 209 1.06 -39.41 7.23
N SER A 210 0.65 -40.36 8.07
CA SER A 210 -0.13 -41.54 7.75
C SER A 210 -1.64 -41.25 7.83
N TYR A 211 -2.37 -41.62 6.79
CA TYR A 211 -3.82 -41.52 6.74
C TYR A 211 -4.51 -42.49 7.72
N SER A 212 -5.37 -41.97 8.61
CA SER A 212 -6.34 -42.77 9.36
C SER A 212 -7.73 -42.14 9.25
N SER A 213 -8.55 -42.69 8.38
CA SER A 213 -9.96 -42.33 8.21
C SER A 213 -10.78 -42.71 9.44
N LYS A 214 -11.44 -41.75 10.09
CA LYS A 214 -12.68 -41.99 10.84
C LYS A 214 -13.71 -40.92 10.53
N LYS A 215 -14.87 -41.38 10.06
CA LYS A 215 -16.12 -40.63 9.93
C LYS A 215 -16.72 -40.39 11.30
N THR A 216 -17.23 -39.19 11.53
CA THR A 216 -18.30 -38.93 12.51
C THR A 216 -19.21 -37.81 12.01
N ASP A 217 -20.51 -38.12 11.96
CA ASP A 217 -21.68 -37.26 11.73
C ASP A 217 -21.99 -36.35 12.95
N SER A 218 -22.77 -35.29 12.70
CA SER A 218 -23.72 -34.56 13.60
C SER A 218 -23.48 -33.04 13.61
N SER A 219 -24.07 -32.25 12.70
CA SER A 219 -25.38 -31.57 12.81
C SER A 219 -25.47 -30.43 13.86
N HIS A 220 -25.53 -29.16 13.42
CA HIS A 220 -26.70 -28.28 13.67
C HIS A 220 -26.61 -26.90 12.97
N VAL A 221 -27.68 -26.63 12.19
CA VAL A 221 -28.39 -25.37 11.87
C VAL A 221 -27.71 -24.28 11.00
N SER A 222 -28.10 -24.37 9.73
CA SER A 222 -28.26 -23.30 8.74
C SER A 222 -29.23 -22.20 9.22
N LEU A 223 -28.83 -20.94 9.05
CA LEU A 223 -29.74 -19.79 8.93
C LEU A 223 -29.40 -19.04 7.64
N LEU A 224 -29.95 -19.57 6.55
CA LEU A 224 -30.00 -18.98 5.22
C LEU A 224 -31.18 -17.96 5.15
N GLU A 225 -31.07 -17.03 4.19
CA GLU A 225 -32.16 -16.36 3.45
C GLU A 225 -32.64 -14.95 3.88
N TYR A 226 -32.06 -13.94 3.22
CA TYR A 226 -32.74 -12.93 2.37
C TYR A 226 -31.63 -12.20 1.56
N ALA A 227 -31.50 -12.15 0.23
CA ALA A 227 -32.39 -12.43 -0.90
C ALA A 227 -31.62 -12.82 -2.20
N GLY A 228 -32.07 -13.89 -2.87
CA GLY A 228 -32.39 -13.96 -4.31
C GLY A 228 -31.32 -13.96 -5.43
N ALA A 229 -30.94 -15.18 -5.88
CA ALA A 229 -30.54 -15.66 -7.23
C ALA A 229 -29.29 -15.04 -7.93
N ASP A 230 -28.32 -15.78 -8.49
CA ASP A 230 -28.18 -17.21 -8.81
C ASP A 230 -26.68 -17.57 -9.01
N THR A 231 -26.34 -18.86 -8.88
CA THR A 231 -25.02 -19.52 -8.98
C THR A 231 -24.09 -19.48 -7.76
N CYS A 232 -24.46 -20.27 -6.75
CA CYS A 232 -23.53 -20.93 -5.85
C CYS A 232 -22.76 -22.04 -6.60
N LEU A 233 -21.44 -21.92 -6.63
CA LEU A 233 -20.51 -23.02 -6.89
C LEU A 233 -19.68 -23.11 -5.62
N ASP A 234 -19.65 -24.30 -4.99
CA ASP A 234 -18.92 -24.60 -3.75
C ASP A 234 -17.59 -23.81 -3.66
N GLU A 235 -17.65 -22.68 -2.97
CA GLU A 235 -16.51 -21.82 -2.68
C GLU A 235 -15.73 -22.52 -1.57
N LEU A 236 -14.78 -23.36 -1.98
CA LEU A 236 -13.63 -23.67 -1.15
C LEU A 236 -12.98 -22.33 -0.79
N GLU A 237 -12.93 -22.07 0.51
CA GLU A 237 -12.49 -20.82 1.11
C GLU A 237 -11.30 -20.23 0.36
N SER A 238 -11.49 -18.99 -0.07
CA SER A 238 -10.45 -18.07 -0.48
C SER A 238 -9.52 -17.89 0.72
N VAL A 239 -8.53 -18.79 0.85
CA VAL A 239 -7.38 -18.59 1.74
C VAL A 239 -6.66 -17.34 1.26
N SER A 240 -6.83 -16.29 2.06
CA SER A 240 -6.25 -14.97 1.99
C SER A 240 -4.81 -14.98 1.49
N SER A 241 -4.59 -14.36 0.34
CA SER A 241 -3.27 -13.90 -0.07
C SER A 241 -3.06 -12.49 0.48
N PHE A 242 -2.22 -12.34 1.51
CA PHE A 242 -1.36 -11.20 1.91
C PHE A 242 -1.03 -11.28 3.43
N PRO A 243 0.14 -10.74 3.86
CA PRO A 243 0.98 -11.31 4.92
C PRO A 243 0.48 -10.96 6.32
N THR A 244 0.59 -11.93 7.23
CA THR A 244 0.41 -11.74 8.68
C THR A 244 1.79 -11.57 9.30
N ASN A 245 2.12 -10.35 9.72
CA ASN A 245 3.20 -10.09 10.67
C ASN A 245 2.57 -9.80 12.04
N SER A 246 2.42 -10.86 12.84
CA SER A 246 2.42 -10.92 14.33
C SER A 246 1.79 -12.26 14.76
N SER A 247 2.29 -13.05 15.69
CA SER A 247 3.61 -13.18 16.33
C SER A 247 3.64 -14.58 16.94
N ASP A 248 4.50 -15.46 16.47
CA ASP A 248 5.15 -16.44 17.33
C ASP A 248 6.63 -16.08 17.27
N SER A 249 7.18 -15.77 18.43
CA SER A 249 8.55 -15.28 18.61
C SER A 249 9.58 -16.32 18.19
N GLU A 250 10.10 -16.18 16.97
CA GLU A 250 11.49 -16.44 16.61
C GLU A 250 11.89 -15.31 15.65
N THR A 251 12.72 -14.40 16.16
CA THR A 251 13.41 -13.35 15.41
C THR A 251 14.35 -13.99 14.38
N ASP A 252 14.03 -13.87 13.09
CA ASP A 252 15.00 -14.07 12.01
C ASP A 252 15.37 -12.71 11.40
N SER A 253 16.11 -11.93 12.19
CA SER A 253 17.10 -11.02 11.62
C SER A 253 18.28 -11.86 11.15
N TYR A 254 18.27 -12.26 9.89
CA TYR A 254 19.47 -12.77 9.23
C TYR A 254 19.75 -11.94 7.98
N ASP A 255 20.59 -10.92 8.16
CA ASP A 255 21.72 -10.72 7.23
C ASP A 255 22.95 -11.41 7.84
N SER A 256 22.77 -12.72 8.08
CA SER A 256 23.80 -13.69 8.42
C SER A 256 23.46 -14.91 7.61
N ASP A 257 24.08 -15.06 6.44
CA ASP A 257 24.27 -16.32 5.70
C ASP A 257 23.25 -17.46 5.98
N GLU A 258 21.94 -17.19 5.86
CA GLU A 258 20.87 -18.18 5.98
C GLU A 258 20.01 -18.22 4.71
N GLU A 259 19.91 -19.43 4.16
CA GLU A 259 19.31 -19.83 2.90
C GLU A 259 17.87 -19.30 2.66
N SER A 260 17.66 -18.31 1.77
CA SER A 260 16.33 -17.71 1.53
C SER A 260 15.65 -18.25 0.25
N THR A 261 14.84 -19.29 0.40
CA THR A 261 14.08 -19.88 -0.71
C THR A 261 12.82 -19.06 -1.02
N HIS A 262 12.73 -18.54 -2.24
CA HIS A 262 11.55 -17.84 -2.74
C HIS A 262 10.86 -18.67 -3.83
N VAL A 263 9.53 -18.72 -3.77
CA VAL A 263 8.70 -19.46 -4.72
C VAL A 263 7.80 -18.50 -5.47
N PHE A 264 7.90 -18.52 -6.79
CA PHE A 264 7.06 -17.72 -7.69
C PHE A 264 6.18 -18.62 -8.55
N SER A 265 4.95 -18.17 -8.78
CA SER A 265 4.14 -18.65 -9.90
C SER A 265 4.46 -17.84 -11.14
N GLU A 266 4.85 -18.51 -12.20
CA GLU A 266 5.21 -17.90 -13.48
C GLU A 266 4.08 -18.11 -14.51
N PHE A 267 3.57 -17.00 -15.04
CA PHE A 267 2.52 -16.96 -16.06
C PHE A 267 3.08 -16.45 -17.37
N LYS A 268 2.61 -17.01 -18.49
CA LYS A 268 2.91 -16.48 -19.83
C LYS A 268 1.79 -15.57 -20.32
N LYS A 269 2.15 -14.50 -21.04
CA LYS A 269 1.20 -13.55 -21.64
C LYS A 269 0.20 -12.98 -20.63
N PHE A 270 0.72 -12.41 -19.55
CA PHE A 270 -0.12 -11.95 -18.44
C PHE A 270 -0.41 -10.44 -18.53
N PRO A 271 -1.67 -10.00 -18.38
CA PRO A 271 -2.00 -8.57 -18.38
C PRO A 271 -1.48 -7.84 -17.15
N THR A 272 -0.74 -6.77 -17.37
CA THR A 272 -0.04 -6.00 -16.33
C THR A 272 -0.13 -4.50 -16.59
N MET A 273 -0.10 -3.73 -15.51
CA MET A 273 0.12 -2.30 -15.49
C MET A 273 1.58 -2.01 -15.14
N LEU A 274 2.23 -1.15 -15.91
CA LEU A 274 3.59 -0.66 -15.68
C LEU A 274 3.51 0.81 -15.24
N ILE A 275 4.14 1.14 -14.13
CA ILE A 275 4.19 2.48 -13.55
C ILE A 275 5.66 2.88 -13.41
N PHE A 276 6.10 3.85 -14.21
CA PHE A 276 7.46 4.38 -14.17
C PHE A 276 7.50 5.63 -13.27
N GLN A 277 8.30 5.56 -12.22
CA GLN A 277 8.44 6.60 -11.21
C GLN A 277 9.90 6.86 -10.84
N GLU A 278 10.14 7.90 -10.04
CA GLU A 278 11.46 8.23 -9.50
C GLU A 278 12.06 7.05 -8.71
N LYS A 279 13.35 6.76 -8.93
CA LYS A 279 14.09 5.78 -8.12
C LYS A 279 14.45 6.39 -6.77
N MET A 280 14.28 5.62 -5.69
CA MET A 280 14.61 6.02 -4.33
C MET A 280 15.88 5.34 -3.82
N ASP A 281 16.48 5.87 -2.76
CA ASP A 281 17.74 5.34 -2.22
C ASP A 281 17.53 4.18 -1.25
N GLY A 282 16.39 4.12 -0.57
CA GLY A 282 16.00 3.00 0.27
C GLY A 282 14.56 3.08 0.77
N ILE A 283 14.18 2.09 1.57
CA ILE A 283 12.90 1.98 2.27
C ILE A 283 13.12 2.29 3.76
N MET A 284 12.13 2.89 4.42
CA MET A 284 12.19 3.26 5.83
C MET A 284 12.29 2.04 6.75
N ASP A 285 11.75 0.90 6.31
CA ASP A 285 11.80 -0.36 7.06
C ASP A 285 13.22 -0.78 7.44
N LYS A 286 14.18 -0.63 6.51
CA LYS A 286 15.60 -0.92 6.74
C LYS A 286 16.25 -0.06 7.83
N GLU A 287 15.61 1.03 8.24
CA GLU A 287 16.10 1.89 9.31
C GLU A 287 15.68 1.44 10.70
N LEU A 288 14.75 0.49 10.79
CA LEU A 288 14.35 -0.13 12.04
C LEU A 288 15.44 -1.06 12.57
N ASP A 289 16.25 -1.64 11.68
CA ASP A 289 17.36 -2.54 12.07
C ASP A 289 18.58 -1.76 12.61
N GLU A 290 18.69 -0.48 12.27
CA GLU A 290 19.80 0.42 12.61
C GLU A 290 19.40 1.44 13.72
N VAL A 291 18.61 1.00 14.70
CA VAL A 291 18.19 1.87 15.82
C VAL A 291 19.36 2.09 16.77
N GLU A 292 20.03 3.22 16.58
CA GLU A 292 21.12 3.72 17.43
C GLU A 292 20.61 4.53 18.63
N ASP A 293 21.48 4.79 19.60
CA ASP A 293 21.22 5.72 20.70
C ASP A 293 20.81 7.11 20.16
N GLY A 294 19.74 7.69 20.71
CA GLY A 294 19.22 8.98 20.26
C GLY A 294 18.37 8.93 18.99
N PHE A 295 17.93 7.75 18.54
CA PHE A 295 17.06 7.59 17.38
C PHE A 295 15.77 8.42 17.45
N GLU A 296 15.24 8.68 18.66
CA GLU A 296 13.94 9.34 18.83
C GLU A 296 13.88 10.73 18.17
N GLU A 297 14.97 11.52 18.20
CA GLU A 297 15.00 12.84 17.57
C GLU A 297 14.86 12.72 16.04
N LYS A 298 15.56 11.73 15.45
CA LYS A 298 15.52 11.40 14.03
C LYS A 298 14.13 10.91 13.61
N TRP A 299 13.59 9.94 14.34
CA TRP A 299 12.28 9.34 14.05
C TRP A 299 11.11 10.29 14.33
N THR A 300 11.25 11.22 15.27
CA THR A 300 10.27 12.30 15.46
C THR A 300 10.20 13.20 14.24
N ALA A 301 11.35 13.60 13.69
CA ALA A 301 11.40 14.45 12.49
C ALA A 301 10.90 13.72 11.24
N TRP A 302 11.25 12.44 11.09
CA TRP A 302 10.76 11.57 10.02
C TRP A 302 9.25 11.32 10.12
N THR A 303 8.73 11.09 11.32
CA THR A 303 7.29 10.99 11.57
C THR A 303 6.59 12.30 11.19
N PHE A 304 7.18 13.47 11.46
CA PHE A 304 6.64 14.74 10.98
C PHE A 304 6.58 14.82 9.45
N GLN A 305 7.59 14.33 8.73
CA GLN A 305 7.55 14.28 7.25
C GLN A 305 6.40 13.39 6.74
N VAL A 306 6.14 12.25 7.38
CA VAL A 306 4.99 11.37 7.07
C VAL A 306 3.67 12.10 7.31
N ILE A 307 3.51 12.75 8.47
CA ILE A 307 2.34 13.58 8.77
C ILE A 307 2.16 14.67 7.71
N ALA A 308 3.25 15.37 7.33
CA ALA A 308 3.21 16.43 6.33
C ALA A 308 2.76 15.93 4.95
N ALA A 309 3.25 14.76 4.53
CA ALA A 309 2.82 14.11 3.29
C ALA A 309 1.30 13.82 3.31
N LEU A 310 0.80 13.23 4.40
CA LEU A 310 -0.60 12.89 4.56
C LEU A 310 -1.50 14.13 4.66
N CYS A 311 -1.07 15.19 5.35
CA CYS A 311 -1.77 16.47 5.37
C CYS A 311 -2.02 17.00 3.95
N VAL A 312 -1.00 16.98 3.09
CA VAL A 312 -1.13 17.43 1.69
C VAL A 312 -2.03 16.49 0.90
N ALA A 313 -1.83 15.17 0.98
CA ALA A 313 -2.65 14.21 0.23
C ALA A 313 -4.14 14.27 0.62
N GLN A 314 -4.43 14.40 1.92
CA GLN A 314 -5.79 14.58 2.44
C GLN A 314 -6.36 15.94 2.05
N GLY A 315 -5.61 17.03 2.22
CA GLY A 315 -6.08 18.37 1.91
C GLY A 315 -6.37 18.58 0.42
N VAL A 316 -5.59 17.96 -0.47
CA VAL A 316 -5.74 18.12 -1.92
C VAL A 316 -6.73 17.14 -2.53
N PHE A 317 -6.67 15.86 -2.15
CA PHE A 317 -7.41 14.79 -2.81
C PHE A 317 -8.39 14.06 -1.88
N GLY A 318 -8.49 14.42 -0.60
CA GLY A 318 -9.23 13.62 0.38
C GLY A 318 -8.72 12.18 0.43
N LEU A 319 -7.41 12.00 0.26
CA LEU A 319 -6.79 10.69 0.12
C LEU A 319 -6.67 9.97 1.47
N THR A 320 -7.05 8.70 1.50
CA THR A 320 -6.66 7.71 2.51
C THR A 320 -5.79 6.66 1.82
N HIS A 321 -4.58 6.43 2.32
CA HIS A 321 -3.62 5.49 1.74
C HIS A 321 -4.08 4.04 1.89
N ASN A 322 -4.67 3.70 3.04
CA ASN A 322 -5.18 2.38 3.43
C ASN A 322 -4.16 1.26 3.64
N ASP A 323 -2.90 1.50 3.31
CA ASP A 323 -1.84 0.51 3.50
C ASP A 323 -0.50 1.14 3.86
N LEU A 324 -0.53 2.12 4.77
CA LEU A 324 0.68 2.85 5.13
C LEU A 324 1.46 2.11 6.22
N HIS A 325 2.50 1.39 5.79
CA HIS A 325 3.50 0.78 6.65
C HIS A 325 4.91 1.22 6.22
N THR A 326 5.93 0.97 7.04
CA THR A 326 7.34 1.36 6.79
C THR A 326 7.89 0.92 5.44
N ASN A 327 7.50 -0.26 4.92
CA ASN A 327 7.87 -0.69 3.56
C ASN A 327 7.30 0.19 2.42
N ASN A 328 6.21 0.91 2.66
CA ASN A 328 5.59 1.85 1.71
C ASN A 328 6.04 3.31 1.90
N ILE A 329 7.05 3.53 2.74
CA ILE A 329 7.70 4.82 2.95
C ILE A 329 9.15 4.70 2.51
N LEU A 330 9.49 5.38 1.42
CA LEU A 330 10.83 5.35 0.84
C LEU A 330 11.57 6.64 1.19
N TYR A 331 12.88 6.67 1.00
CA TYR A 331 13.67 7.88 1.17
C TYR A 331 14.63 8.12 0.01
N SER A 332 14.92 9.41 -0.23
CA SER A 332 16.15 9.82 -0.92
C SER A 332 17.10 10.49 0.05
N LYS A 333 18.39 10.27 -0.16
CA LYS A 333 19.46 10.99 0.52
C LYS A 333 19.46 12.45 0.08
N THR A 334 19.74 13.36 1.00
CA THR A 334 19.77 14.81 0.74
C THR A 334 20.80 15.51 1.60
N ASP A 335 21.38 16.59 1.06
CA ASP A 335 22.21 17.53 1.82
C ASP A 335 21.37 18.70 2.40
N ILE A 336 20.08 18.76 2.07
CA ILE A 336 19.16 19.76 2.65
C ILE A 336 18.99 19.45 4.13
N GLU A 337 19.42 20.35 5.01
CA GLU A 337 19.37 20.14 6.46
C GLU A 337 17.94 20.23 7.02
N PHE A 338 17.11 21.12 6.47
CA PHE A 338 15.77 21.41 7.00
C PHE A 338 14.73 21.55 5.91
N LEU A 339 13.51 21.09 6.19
CA LEU A 339 12.31 21.41 5.43
C LEU A 339 11.43 22.36 6.23
N TYR A 340 10.77 23.29 5.53
CA TYR A 340 9.92 24.30 6.15
C TYR A 340 8.46 24.06 5.74
N TYR A 341 7.56 24.06 6.72
CA TYR A 341 6.13 23.81 6.51
C TYR A 341 5.28 24.94 7.08
N THR A 342 4.09 25.16 6.52
CA THR A 342 3.13 26.15 7.02
C THR A 342 1.69 25.62 7.01
N MET A 343 0.91 26.01 8.02
CA MET A 343 -0.55 25.83 8.06
C MET A 343 -1.27 27.09 7.59
N ARG A 344 -2.58 26.98 7.36
CA ARG A 344 -3.47 28.10 6.96
C ARG A 344 -3.54 29.22 7.99
N ASP A 345 -3.39 28.88 9.27
CA ASP A 345 -3.36 29.84 10.37
C ASP A 345 -2.04 30.63 10.46
N GLY A 346 -1.06 30.31 9.60
CA GLY A 346 0.23 30.98 9.52
C GLY A 346 1.32 30.39 10.41
N SER A 347 1.02 29.34 11.17
CA SER A 347 2.03 28.58 11.94
C SER A 347 3.08 27.97 11.01
N VAL A 348 4.35 27.98 11.44
CA VAL A 348 5.50 27.51 10.64
C VAL A 348 6.36 26.54 11.44
N TRP A 349 6.81 25.48 10.79
CA TRP A 349 7.75 24.49 11.35
C TRP A 349 9.01 24.39 10.50
N LYS A 350 10.17 24.28 11.17
CA LYS A 350 11.48 23.96 10.60
C LYS A 350 11.86 22.56 11.09
N VAL A 351 11.83 21.59 10.20
CA VAL A 351 11.99 20.17 10.55
C VAL A 351 13.30 19.65 9.96
N PRO A 352 14.20 19.07 10.77
CA PRO A 352 15.44 18.49 10.26
C PRO A 352 15.16 17.27 9.38
N THR A 353 15.93 17.11 8.31
CA THR A 353 15.79 15.96 7.41
C THR A 353 16.55 14.73 7.91
N TYR A 354 17.57 14.95 8.74
CA TYR A 354 18.60 13.95 9.06
C TYR A 354 19.14 13.25 7.80
N GLY A 355 19.36 14.05 6.75
CA GLY A 355 19.89 13.58 5.47
C GLY A 355 18.88 12.84 4.60
N ARG A 356 17.57 12.86 4.94
CA ARG A 356 16.54 12.09 4.23
C ARG A 356 15.26 12.86 3.97
N ILE A 357 14.75 12.70 2.74
CA ILE A 357 13.41 13.15 2.36
C ILE A 357 12.55 11.91 2.15
N LEU A 358 11.54 11.74 3.00
CA LEU A 358 10.63 10.61 2.94
C LEU A 358 9.57 10.81 1.85
N ARG A 359 9.17 9.72 1.20
CA ARG A 359 8.12 9.69 0.17
C ARG A 359 7.24 8.47 0.33
N ILE A 360 5.93 8.66 0.21
CA ILE A 360 4.94 7.58 0.29
C ILE A 360 4.75 6.98 -1.12
N ILE A 361 4.61 5.66 -1.19
CA ILE A 361 4.29 4.89 -2.41
C ILE A 361 3.22 3.83 -2.14
N ASP A 362 2.85 3.11 -3.19
CA ASP A 362 1.94 1.95 -3.18
C ASP A 362 0.49 2.32 -2.87
N PHE A 363 -0.15 2.92 -3.87
CA PHE A 363 -1.48 3.47 -3.75
C PHE A 363 -2.56 2.50 -4.24
N GLY A 364 -2.26 1.21 -4.33
CA GLY A 364 -3.18 0.18 -4.82
C GLY A 364 -4.50 0.16 -4.05
N ARG A 365 -4.44 0.25 -2.72
CA ARG A 365 -5.62 0.31 -1.83
C ARG A 365 -6.06 1.73 -1.51
N SER A 366 -5.44 2.74 -2.10
CA SER A 366 -5.78 4.13 -1.79
C SER A 366 -7.22 4.46 -2.20
N VAL A 367 -7.83 5.36 -1.44
CA VAL A 367 -9.14 5.92 -1.75
C VAL A 367 -9.00 7.43 -1.77
N PHE A 368 -9.39 8.07 -2.88
CA PHE A 368 -9.22 9.50 -3.06
C PHE A 368 -10.32 10.08 -3.95
N ARG A 369 -10.35 11.41 -4.08
CA ARG A 369 -11.38 12.16 -4.78
C ARG A 369 -10.78 13.20 -5.72
N ILE A 370 -11.43 13.38 -6.87
CA ILE A 370 -11.15 14.46 -7.82
C ILE A 370 -12.48 15.14 -8.12
N GLY A 371 -12.61 16.41 -7.72
CA GLY A 371 -13.91 17.09 -7.75
C GLY A 371 -14.91 16.36 -6.85
N GLU A 372 -16.03 15.91 -7.40
CA GLU A 372 -17.06 15.14 -6.67
C GLU A 372 -16.92 13.62 -6.83
N SER A 373 -16.02 13.16 -7.71
CA SER A 373 -15.87 11.74 -8.03
C SER A 373 -14.86 11.05 -7.13
N TRP A 374 -15.31 10.00 -6.44
CA TRP A 374 -14.45 9.06 -5.72
C TRP A 374 -13.69 8.16 -6.68
N TYR A 375 -12.49 7.75 -6.30
CA TYR A 375 -11.67 6.73 -6.96
C TYR A 375 -11.29 5.74 -5.87
N VAL A 376 -11.71 4.50 -6.06
CA VAL A 376 -11.70 3.45 -5.04
C VAL A 376 -11.28 2.16 -5.75
N SER A 377 -10.38 1.41 -5.12
CA SER A 377 -9.97 0.08 -5.61
C SER A 377 -11.14 -0.91 -5.56
N ASP A 378 -11.16 -1.84 -6.50
CA ASP A 378 -12.05 -2.99 -6.48
C ASP A 378 -11.66 -4.04 -5.43
N ASP A 379 -10.56 -3.84 -4.70
CA ASP A 379 -10.26 -4.57 -3.46
C ASP A 379 -11.35 -4.41 -2.41
N PHE A 380 -12.03 -3.26 -2.37
CA PHE A 380 -13.14 -3.00 -1.44
C PHE A 380 -14.49 -3.54 -1.95
N ALA A 381 -14.54 -4.06 -3.17
CA ALA A 381 -15.75 -4.63 -3.75
C ALA A 381 -16.07 -6.00 -3.14
N LYS A 382 -17.28 -6.49 -3.41
CA LYS A 382 -17.66 -7.86 -3.05
C LYS A 382 -16.70 -8.88 -3.69
N GLY A 383 -16.08 -9.71 -2.86
CA GLY A 383 -15.09 -10.70 -3.23
C GLY A 383 -13.68 -10.15 -3.49
N GLY A 384 -13.42 -8.87 -3.19
CA GLY A 384 -12.08 -8.29 -3.14
C GLY A 384 -11.44 -8.48 -1.75
N ASP A 385 -10.13 -8.21 -1.68
CA ASP A 385 -9.32 -8.51 -0.49
C ASP A 385 -9.71 -7.68 0.75
N ALA A 386 -10.20 -6.45 0.54
CA ALA A 386 -10.60 -5.52 1.59
C ALA A 386 -12.12 -5.32 1.63
N GLN A 387 -12.89 -6.36 1.25
CA GLN A 387 -14.34 -6.34 1.33
C GLN A 387 -14.81 -5.92 2.73
N ALA A 388 -15.93 -5.20 2.82
CA ALA A 388 -16.60 -4.79 4.06
C ALA A 388 -15.90 -3.72 4.91
N GLN A 389 -14.61 -3.42 4.68
CA GLN A 389 -13.91 -2.30 5.33
C GLN A 389 -14.63 -0.96 5.12
N TYR A 390 -15.22 -0.77 3.94
CA TYR A 390 -16.00 0.42 3.59
C TYR A 390 -17.38 0.06 3.04
N SER A 391 -18.34 0.97 3.21
CA SER A 391 -19.71 0.83 2.71
C SER A 391 -20.23 2.20 2.29
N PHE A 392 -19.85 2.65 1.09
CA PHE A 392 -20.30 3.92 0.50
C PHE A 392 -20.26 3.89 -1.04
N GLY A 393 -20.95 4.83 -1.68
CA GLY A 393 -20.94 4.98 -3.14
C GLY A 393 -21.37 3.71 -3.87
N GLU A 394 -20.59 3.29 -4.88
CA GLU A 394 -20.85 2.08 -5.67
C GLU A 394 -20.59 0.77 -4.89
N PHE A 395 -19.98 0.85 -3.71
CA PHE A 395 -19.67 -0.30 -2.84
C PHE A 395 -20.62 -0.40 -1.64
N LYS A 396 -21.74 0.34 -1.67
CA LYS A 396 -22.73 0.31 -0.60
C LYS A 396 -23.33 -1.09 -0.44
N VAL A 397 -23.23 -1.65 0.78
CA VAL A 397 -23.77 -2.99 1.08
C VAL A 397 -25.18 -2.87 1.69
N GLY A 398 -26.21 -3.02 0.86
CA GLY A 398 -27.61 -2.98 1.30
C GLY A 398 -27.92 -1.73 2.14
N ASP A 399 -28.62 -1.93 3.26
CA ASP A 399 -29.02 -0.88 4.19
C ASP A 399 -28.02 -0.68 5.35
N THR A 400 -26.78 -1.18 5.24
CA THR A 400 -25.75 -0.98 6.28
C THR A 400 -25.46 0.51 6.49
N PRO A 401 -24.89 0.94 7.64
CA PRO A 401 -24.43 2.32 7.81
C PRO A 401 -23.38 2.71 6.77
N ASP A 402 -23.33 4.00 6.43
CA ASP A 402 -22.26 4.52 5.56
C ASP A 402 -20.92 4.46 6.31
N ILE A 403 -19.96 3.73 5.75
CA ILE A 403 -18.58 3.68 6.24
C ILE A 403 -17.69 4.29 5.15
N TYR A 404 -17.26 5.54 5.37
CA TYR A 404 -16.37 6.28 4.49
C TYR A 404 -14.90 6.04 4.88
N PRO A 405 -13.94 6.37 4.00
CA PRO A 405 -12.52 6.44 4.37
C PRO A 405 -12.31 7.30 5.60
N ASN A 406 -11.37 6.91 6.45
CA ASN A 406 -11.11 7.55 7.73
C ASN A 406 -9.77 8.31 7.68
N PRO A 407 -9.76 9.65 7.88
CA PRO A 407 -8.51 10.43 7.86
C PRO A 407 -7.47 10.02 8.91
N SER A 408 -7.90 9.31 9.96
CA SER A 408 -7.00 8.82 11.02
C SER A 408 -6.37 7.46 10.69
N PHE A 409 -6.84 6.80 9.63
CA PHE A 409 -6.47 5.44 9.30
C PHE A 409 -4.96 5.28 9.07
N ASP A 410 -4.39 6.16 8.24
CA ASP A 410 -3.03 6.01 7.74
C ASP A 410 -1.98 6.19 8.85
N LEU A 411 -2.18 7.13 9.79
CA LEU A 411 -1.27 7.31 10.92
C LEU A 411 -1.38 6.18 11.95
N CYS A 412 -2.57 5.60 12.12
CA CYS A 412 -2.73 4.40 12.94
C CYS A 412 -1.99 3.21 12.32
N ARG A 413 -2.17 2.94 11.02
CA ARG A 413 -1.43 1.88 10.31
C ARG A 413 0.08 2.09 10.33
N TYR A 414 0.53 3.34 10.19
CA TYR A 414 1.94 3.68 10.35
C TYR A 414 2.43 3.34 11.78
N ALA A 415 1.69 3.75 12.82
CA ALA A 415 2.02 3.43 14.21
C ALA A 415 2.13 1.92 14.45
N VAL A 416 1.18 1.14 13.89
CA VAL A 416 1.22 -0.33 13.93
C VAL A 416 2.54 -0.87 13.38
N SER A 417 2.99 -0.35 12.24
CA SER A 417 4.21 -0.86 11.58
C SER A 417 5.52 -0.46 12.26
N VAL A 418 5.51 0.51 13.18
CA VAL A 418 6.73 1.16 13.66
C VAL A 418 6.94 1.05 15.16
N ILE A 419 5.87 1.02 15.97
CA ILE A 419 6.00 1.18 17.43
C ILE A 419 6.78 0.04 18.08
N GLU A 420 6.50 -1.21 17.72
CA GLU A 420 7.15 -2.38 18.35
C GLU A 420 8.59 -2.56 17.87
N ALA A 421 8.85 -2.20 16.61
CA ALA A 421 10.19 -2.24 16.03
C ALA A 421 11.11 -1.17 16.64
N LEU A 422 10.60 0.04 16.89
CA LEU A 422 11.38 1.09 17.54
C LEU A 422 11.53 0.90 19.04
N PHE A 423 10.52 0.35 19.70
CA PHE A 423 10.46 0.24 21.14
C PHE A 423 10.31 -1.22 21.56
N THR A 424 11.44 -1.94 21.58
CA THR A 424 11.51 -3.34 22.01
C THR A 424 10.95 -3.54 23.43
N ASN A 425 11.08 -2.51 24.27
CA ASN A 425 10.43 -2.43 25.58
C ASN A 425 9.68 -1.11 25.69
N VAL A 426 8.56 -1.13 26.40
CA VAL A 426 7.81 0.09 26.76
C VAL A 426 8.75 1.00 27.58
N PRO A 427 8.93 2.27 27.19
CA PRO A 427 9.76 3.20 27.93
C PRO A 427 9.21 3.46 29.35
N ASP A 428 10.09 3.87 30.27
CA ASP A 428 9.70 4.16 31.65
C ASP A 428 8.60 5.23 31.74
N ASP A 429 7.68 5.07 32.69
CA ASP A 429 6.67 6.08 33.00
C ASP A 429 7.33 7.42 33.36
N LYS A 430 6.76 8.50 32.84
CA LYS A 430 7.12 9.86 33.24
C LYS A 430 6.54 10.16 34.63
N GLU A 431 7.33 10.77 35.51
CA GLU A 431 6.84 11.26 36.80
C GLU A 431 5.67 12.22 36.59
N ASP A 432 4.56 11.97 37.30
CA ASP A 432 3.28 12.67 37.14
C ASP A 432 2.69 12.63 35.70
N GLY A 433 3.07 11.63 34.90
CA GLY A 433 2.58 11.42 33.54
C GLY A 433 1.06 11.23 33.50
N ALA A 434 0.41 11.87 32.52
CA ALA A 434 -1.03 11.71 32.31
C ALA A 434 -1.38 10.27 31.89
N VAL A 435 -2.62 9.85 32.10
CA VAL A 435 -3.12 8.58 31.56
C VAL A 435 -3.34 8.74 30.05
N LEU A 436 -2.68 7.91 29.25
CA LEU A 436 -2.84 7.86 27.80
C LEU A 436 -4.04 7.00 27.39
N SER A 437 -4.21 5.85 28.04
CA SER A 437 -5.35 4.95 27.84
C SER A 437 -5.64 4.13 29.09
N GLU A 438 -6.89 3.74 29.26
CA GLU A 438 -7.37 2.91 30.37
C GLU A 438 -8.35 1.89 29.81
N GLU A 439 -8.00 0.60 29.95
CA GLU A 439 -8.85 -0.52 29.59
C GLU A 439 -8.90 -1.52 30.74
N GLY A 440 -10.00 -1.51 31.51
CA GLY A 440 -10.12 -2.37 32.69
C GLY A 440 -9.03 -2.02 33.73
N SER A 441 -8.17 -2.99 34.05
CA SER A 441 -7.01 -2.78 34.93
C SER A 441 -5.76 -2.29 34.21
N TRP A 442 -5.75 -2.28 32.87
CA TRP A 442 -4.62 -1.85 32.08
C TRP A 442 -4.62 -0.34 31.91
N ILE A 443 -3.83 0.34 32.74
CA ILE A 443 -3.64 1.78 32.70
C ILE A 443 -2.27 2.07 32.10
N VAL A 444 -2.25 2.73 30.95
CA VAL A 444 -1.02 3.16 30.28
C VAL A 444 -0.84 4.65 30.50
N ARG A 445 0.32 5.05 31.01
CA ARG A 445 0.67 6.44 31.32
C ARG A 445 1.63 7.01 30.29
N GLU A 446 1.73 8.33 30.28
CA GLU A 446 2.79 9.02 29.55
C GLU A 446 4.15 8.51 30.03
N THR A 447 4.97 8.10 29.08
CA THR A 447 6.35 7.68 29.29
C THR A 447 7.31 8.85 29.11
N VAL A 448 8.58 8.62 29.45
CA VAL A 448 9.67 9.55 29.18
C VAL A 448 9.94 9.76 27.68
N SER A 449 9.42 8.89 26.80
CA SER A 449 9.52 9.01 25.35
C SER A 449 8.30 9.72 24.75
N PRO A 450 8.43 10.97 24.28
CA PRO A 450 7.33 11.67 23.62
C PRO A 450 6.90 10.99 22.32
N LEU A 451 7.83 10.36 21.60
CA LEU A 451 7.55 9.66 20.35
C LEU A 451 6.70 8.41 20.62
N TRP A 452 7.07 7.60 21.61
CA TRP A 452 6.26 6.46 22.01
C TRP A 452 4.85 6.89 22.42
N ASN A 453 4.74 7.94 23.25
CA ASN A 453 3.45 8.48 23.68
C ASN A 453 2.57 8.90 22.47
N LEU A 454 3.16 9.56 21.47
CA LEU A 454 2.44 9.96 20.26
C LEU A 454 1.93 8.73 19.49
N LEU A 455 2.82 7.78 19.19
CA LEU A 455 2.48 6.57 18.45
C LEU A 455 1.41 5.74 19.19
N TRP A 456 1.56 5.59 20.51
CA TRP A 456 0.60 4.90 21.36
C TRP A 456 -0.79 5.52 21.23
N THR A 457 -0.91 6.85 21.31
CA THR A 457 -2.21 7.50 21.19
C THR A 457 -2.89 7.18 19.86
N TRP A 458 -2.16 7.05 18.75
CA TRP A 458 -2.76 6.69 17.45
C TRP A 458 -3.29 5.26 17.37
N LEU A 459 -2.94 4.41 18.33
CA LEU A 459 -3.42 3.03 18.44
C LEU A 459 -4.64 2.90 19.36
N VAL A 460 -5.07 3.99 20.00
CA VAL A 460 -6.21 3.99 20.93
C VAL A 460 -7.46 4.41 20.18
N ASP A 461 -8.47 3.54 20.19
CA ASP A 461 -9.74 3.77 19.53
C ASP A 461 -10.71 4.65 20.32
N SER A 462 -11.85 4.97 19.72
CA SER A 462 -12.90 5.80 20.33
C SER A 462 -13.50 5.20 21.61
N GLU A 463 -13.30 3.91 21.87
CA GLU A 463 -13.73 3.21 23.08
C GLU A 463 -12.63 3.17 24.15
N GLY A 464 -11.45 3.75 23.88
CA GLY A 464 -10.30 3.76 24.79
C GLY A 464 -9.43 2.51 24.73
N LYS A 465 -9.66 1.62 23.75
CA LYS A 465 -8.96 0.34 23.64
C LYS A 465 -7.80 0.43 22.65
N ASN A 466 -6.74 -0.32 22.92
CA ASN A 466 -5.61 -0.43 22.00
C ASN A 466 -5.96 -1.40 20.85
N VAL A 467 -5.72 -1.02 19.59
CA VAL A 467 -6.07 -1.86 18.43
C VAL A 467 -5.06 -2.98 18.14
N LEU A 468 -3.84 -2.91 18.66
CA LEU A 468 -2.85 -3.97 18.50
C LEU A 468 -3.04 -5.10 19.50
N ARG A 469 -3.13 -4.74 20.79
CA ARG A 469 -3.03 -5.72 21.88
C ARG A 469 -4.17 -5.65 22.86
N GLU A 470 -4.47 -6.80 23.45
CA GLU A 470 -5.29 -6.92 24.66
C GLU A 470 -4.45 -6.67 25.93
N GLU A 471 -5.11 -6.59 27.09
CA GLU A 471 -4.45 -6.40 28.39
C GLU A 471 -3.42 -7.50 28.70
N ASP A 472 -3.63 -8.71 28.20
CA ASP A 472 -2.71 -9.84 28.38
C ASP A 472 -1.55 -9.85 27.37
N GLY A 473 -1.49 -8.85 26.48
CA GLY A 473 -0.46 -8.69 25.47
C GLY A 473 -0.69 -9.49 24.18
N MET A 474 -1.78 -10.24 24.07
CA MET A 474 -2.16 -10.96 22.85
C MET A 474 -2.63 -10.01 21.75
N GLU A 475 -2.42 -10.39 20.49
CA GLU A 475 -2.95 -9.66 19.35
C GLU A 475 -4.48 -9.60 19.39
N ARG A 476 -5.04 -8.40 19.28
CA ARG A 476 -6.49 -8.18 19.42
C ARG A 476 -7.27 -8.46 18.14
N TYR A 477 -6.76 -8.00 17.00
CA TYR A 477 -7.46 -8.07 15.72
C TYR A 477 -6.56 -8.71 14.66
N PRO A 478 -6.67 -10.02 14.42
CA PRO A 478 -5.89 -10.68 13.39
C PRO A 478 -6.36 -10.28 11.99
N ASN A 479 -5.42 -10.26 11.03
CA ASN A 479 -5.71 -10.07 9.61
C ASN A 479 -6.48 -8.75 9.30
N PHE A 480 -7.54 -8.83 8.49
CA PHE A 480 -8.33 -7.68 8.05
C PHE A 480 -9.25 -7.09 9.12
N ASP A 481 -9.50 -7.79 10.23
CA ASP A 481 -10.30 -7.26 11.35
C ASP A 481 -9.68 -5.97 11.90
N LEU A 482 -8.34 -5.89 11.89
CA LEU A 482 -7.61 -4.68 12.28
C LEU A 482 -7.96 -3.51 11.36
N TYR A 483 -8.03 -3.73 10.05
CA TYR A 483 -8.34 -2.70 9.07
C TYR A 483 -9.77 -2.20 9.25
N GLU A 484 -10.74 -3.10 9.44
CA GLU A 484 -12.13 -2.70 9.72
C GLU A 484 -12.23 -1.89 11.02
N ARG A 485 -11.54 -2.32 12.08
CA ARG A 485 -11.52 -1.58 13.36
C ARG A 485 -10.92 -0.19 13.20
N ILE A 486 -9.76 -0.07 12.54
CA ILE A 486 -9.11 1.23 12.32
C ILE A 486 -10.03 2.15 11.51
N ALA A 487 -10.64 1.64 10.43
CA ALA A 487 -11.55 2.41 9.59
C ALA A 487 -12.73 2.98 10.36
N THR A 488 -13.27 2.24 11.33
CA THR A 488 -14.53 2.58 12.00
C THR A 488 -14.36 3.26 13.36
N HIS A 489 -13.27 3.02 14.10
CA HIS A 489 -13.15 3.44 15.50
C HIS A 489 -11.94 4.34 15.82
N ILE A 490 -10.90 4.43 14.98
CA ILE A 490 -9.77 5.34 15.25
C ILE A 490 -10.13 6.76 14.79
N MET A 491 -10.21 7.72 15.72
CA MET A 491 -10.68 9.09 15.42
C MET A 491 -9.71 10.20 15.83
N ASN A 492 -8.61 9.85 16.49
CA ASN A 492 -7.68 10.77 17.14
C ASN A 492 -6.36 10.99 16.37
N ALA A 493 -6.13 10.24 15.29
CA ALA A 493 -4.89 10.25 14.53
C ALA A 493 -4.99 11.00 13.19
N LYS A 494 -5.78 12.09 13.11
CA LYS A 494 -5.86 12.90 11.89
C LYS A 494 -4.58 13.71 11.69
N PRO A 495 -3.89 13.63 10.53
CA PRO A 495 -2.59 14.30 10.31
C PRO A 495 -2.56 15.79 10.68
N GLN A 496 -3.58 16.55 10.27
CA GLN A 496 -3.68 17.99 10.53
C GLN A 496 -3.71 18.37 12.03
N ASP A 497 -4.19 17.46 12.88
CA ASP A 497 -4.26 17.68 14.32
C ASP A 497 -2.93 17.29 15.00
N GLN A 498 -2.10 16.47 14.33
CA GLN A 498 -0.87 15.95 14.92
C GLN A 498 0.29 16.95 14.86
N VAL A 499 0.40 17.77 13.83
CA VAL A 499 1.50 18.76 13.70
C VAL A 499 1.53 19.81 14.82
N LYS A 500 0.42 19.97 15.55
CA LYS A 500 0.27 20.90 16.68
C LYS A 500 0.63 20.28 18.04
N LYS A 501 0.95 18.99 18.08
CA LYS A 501 1.27 18.27 19.33
C LYS A 501 2.57 18.76 19.94
N ASP A 502 2.66 18.62 21.26
CA ASP A 502 3.76 19.16 22.07
C ASP A 502 5.13 18.65 21.66
N ILE A 503 5.24 17.40 21.22
CA ILE A 503 6.46 16.79 20.69
C ILE A 503 7.07 17.59 19.53
N PHE A 504 6.26 18.31 18.73
CA PHE A 504 6.72 19.09 17.58
C PHE A 504 6.92 20.58 17.89
N LYS A 505 6.68 21.04 19.12
CA LYS A 505 6.90 22.44 19.51
C LYS A 505 8.34 22.88 19.28
N GLY A 506 9.32 21.98 19.42
CA GLY A 506 10.73 22.25 19.15
C GLY A 506 11.03 22.62 17.69
N TYR A 507 10.13 22.30 16.75
CA TYR A 507 10.26 22.66 15.34
C TYR A 507 9.55 23.98 15.00
N ALA A 508 8.68 24.50 15.87
CA ALA A 508 7.91 25.70 15.59
C ALA A 508 8.82 26.94 15.58
N ILE A 509 8.69 27.78 14.55
CA ILE A 509 9.47 29.01 14.39
C ILE A 509 8.58 30.18 13.96
N SER A 510 9.05 31.42 14.15
CA SER A 510 8.41 32.58 13.54
C SER A 510 8.58 32.56 12.03
N ARG A 511 7.56 33.04 11.30
CA ARG A 511 7.63 33.21 9.85
C ARG A 511 8.82 34.07 9.41
N THR A 512 9.25 35.02 10.25
CA THR A 512 10.40 35.90 9.99
C THR A 512 11.76 35.21 10.10
N GLU A 513 11.81 34.01 10.68
CA GLU A 513 13.06 33.22 10.83
C GLU A 513 13.30 32.28 9.65
N VAL A 514 12.33 32.14 8.75
CA VAL A 514 12.51 31.40 7.50
C VAL A 514 13.45 32.18 6.58
N PRO A 515 14.56 31.59 6.11
CA PRO A 515 15.45 32.27 5.16
C PRO A 515 14.72 32.59 3.85
N GLU A 516 14.99 33.76 3.25
CA GLU A 516 14.24 34.29 2.09
C GLU A 516 14.21 33.37 0.87
N LYS A 517 15.21 32.48 0.73
CA LYS A 517 15.34 31.56 -0.41
C LYS A 517 14.72 30.20 -0.17
N GLU A 518 14.31 29.90 1.06
CA GLU A 518 13.77 28.59 1.41
C GLU A 518 12.32 28.45 0.98
N LYS A 519 11.99 27.28 0.44
CA LYS A 519 10.62 26.93 0.11
C LYS A 519 9.88 26.58 1.40
N VAL A 520 8.71 27.18 1.59
CA VAL A 520 7.79 26.79 2.67
C VAL A 520 6.62 26.03 2.08
N TYR A 521 6.53 24.74 2.38
CA TYR A 521 5.49 23.85 1.89
C TYR A 521 4.19 24.03 2.69
N SER A 522 3.08 24.25 2.00
CA SER A 522 1.75 24.32 2.63
C SER A 522 1.29 22.92 3.02
N LEU A 523 0.80 22.75 4.25
CA LEU A 523 0.18 21.50 4.71
C LEU A 523 -1.30 21.38 4.31
N PHE A 524 -1.88 22.42 3.70
CA PHE A 524 -3.27 22.47 3.25
C PHE A 524 -4.32 22.27 4.37
N CYS A 525 -3.92 22.44 5.63
CA CYS A 525 -4.77 22.39 6.81
C CYS A 525 -4.65 23.62 7.71
#